data_AF-A0A7J2X8C4-F1
#
_entry.id   AF-A0A7J2X8C4-F1
#
_cell.length_a   1.000
_cell.length_b   1.000
_cell.length_c   1.000
_cell.angle_alpha   90.00
_cell.angle_beta   90.00
_cell.angle_gamma   90.00
#
_symmetry.space_group_name_H-M   'P 1'
#
loop_
_entity.id
_entity.type
_entity.pdbx_description
1 polymer ?
#
loop_
_entity_poly.entity_id
_entity_poly.type
_entity_poly.pdbx_seq_one_letter_code
_entity_poly.pdbx_strand_id
1 'polypeptide(L)'
;KNRCYYCKKEEAEILLKLAKEMGYNHIADGVNISDFRDYRPGIVAVNEANFFHPLVEANIGRGEVRLLAKRLGLSNYDMPSTTCLASRIPYNEKITYDKLSMIEKAENFLFSLSFKQVRVRYSNGNARIEVYPEEINKIFLNRDEIVKALKRIGFSKVTVDLEGYRELI
;
A
#
# COMPACT_ATOMS: atom_id res chain seq x y z
N LYS A 1 3.00 -13.45 -8.76
CA LYS A 1 1.52 -13.44 -8.90
C LYS A 1 0.80 -13.42 -7.55
N ASN A 2 1.16 -14.28 -6.58
CA ASN A 2 0.43 -14.42 -5.31
C ASN A 2 1.12 -13.79 -4.08
N ARG A 3 1.90 -12.70 -4.26
CA ARG A 3 2.71 -12.12 -3.17
C ARG A 3 1.88 -11.73 -1.94
N CYS A 4 0.68 -11.17 -2.14
CA CYS A 4 -0.18 -10.74 -1.03
C CYS A 4 -0.78 -11.93 -0.29
N TYR A 5 -1.07 -13.04 -0.99
CA TYR A 5 -1.53 -14.27 -0.35
C TYR A 5 -0.46 -14.85 0.57
N TYR A 6 0.76 -15.05 0.09
CA TYR A 6 1.84 -15.61 0.92
C TYR A 6 2.18 -14.70 2.10
N CYS A 7 2.26 -13.38 1.87
CA CYS A 7 2.49 -12.41 2.95
C CYS A 7 1.38 -12.45 4.01
N LYS A 8 0.11 -12.50 3.60
CA LYS A 8 -1.02 -12.60 4.53
C LYS A 8 -1.09 -13.94 5.24
N LYS A 9 -0.67 -15.03 4.59
CA LYS A 9 -0.61 -16.35 5.20
C LYS A 9 0.41 -16.40 6.33
N GLU A 10 1.63 -15.89 6.11
CA GLU A 10 2.66 -15.78 7.15
C GLU A 10 2.19 -14.87 8.30
N GLU A 11 1.57 -13.72 7.98
CA GLU A 11 0.97 -12.82 8.97
C GLU A 11 -0.10 -13.52 9.81
N ALA A 12 -0.99 -14.29 9.18
CA ALA A 12 -2.04 -15.02 9.87
C ALA A 12 -1.47 -16.11 10.80
N GLU A 13 -0.45 -16.84 10.38
CA GLU A 13 0.23 -17.85 11.22
C GLU A 13 0.82 -17.22 12.50
N ILE A 14 1.44 -16.04 12.37
CA ILE A 14 1.99 -15.29 13.50
C ILE A 14 0.87 -14.83 14.45
N LEU A 15 -0.20 -14.25 13.89
CA LEU A 15 -1.31 -13.74 14.68
C LEU A 15 -2.08 -14.86 15.40
N LEU A 16 -2.28 -16.01 14.76
CA LEU A 16 -2.91 -17.18 15.37
C LEU A 16 -2.11 -17.71 16.56
N LYS A 17 -0.78 -17.76 16.43
CA LYS A 17 0.10 -18.12 17.55
C LYS A 17 -0.06 -17.15 18.71
N LEU A 18 -0.03 -15.85 18.43
CA LEU A 18 -0.19 -14.80 19.44
C LEU A 18 -1.57 -14.84 20.12
N ALA A 19 -2.65 -15.01 19.34
CA ALA A 19 -4.01 -15.13 19.86
C ALA A 19 -4.12 -16.29 20.85
N LYS A 20 -3.54 -17.45 20.52
CA LYS A 20 -3.49 -18.60 21.42
C LYS A 20 -2.70 -18.31 22.70
N GLU A 21 -1.54 -17.69 22.59
CA GLU A 21 -0.71 -17.30 23.74
C GLU A 21 -1.41 -16.31 24.68
N MET A 22 -2.25 -15.43 24.12
CA MET A 22 -3.03 -14.44 24.86
C MET A 22 -4.41 -14.93 25.31
N GLY A 23 -4.82 -16.15 24.94
CA GLY A 23 -6.13 -16.71 25.30
C GLY A 23 -7.32 -16.18 24.49
N TYR A 24 -7.08 -15.62 23.30
CA TYR A 24 -8.14 -15.21 22.38
C TYR A 24 -8.55 -16.35 21.44
N ASN A 25 -9.86 -16.53 21.26
CA ASN A 25 -10.42 -17.58 20.40
C ASN A 25 -10.56 -17.15 18.94
N HIS A 26 -10.60 -15.84 18.67
CA HIS A 26 -10.88 -15.28 17.35
C HIS A 26 -9.98 -14.10 17.05
N ILE A 27 -9.66 -13.94 15.77
CA ILE A 27 -9.00 -12.75 15.22
C ILE A 27 -9.99 -12.10 14.27
N ALA A 28 -10.28 -10.83 14.49
CA ALA A 28 -11.12 -10.04 13.60
C ALA A 28 -10.25 -9.14 12.71
N ASP A 29 -10.62 -8.97 11.44
CA ASP A 29 -9.99 -8.02 10.55
C ASP A 29 -10.95 -6.95 10.01
N GLY A 30 -10.40 -6.03 9.20
CA GLY A 30 -11.11 -4.91 8.60
C GLY A 30 -11.59 -5.15 7.16
N VAL A 31 -11.65 -6.40 6.68
CA VAL A 31 -12.21 -6.69 5.35
C VAL A 31 -13.67 -6.24 5.34
N ASN A 32 -14.09 -5.55 4.28
CA ASN A 32 -15.44 -5.02 4.11
C ASN A 32 -16.02 -5.46 2.75
N ILE A 33 -17.34 -5.31 2.54
CA ILE A 33 -17.98 -5.83 1.32
C ILE A 33 -17.45 -5.22 0.02
N SER A 34 -16.86 -4.03 0.08
CA SER A 34 -16.29 -3.38 -1.11
C SER A 34 -14.98 -4.04 -1.57
N ASP A 35 -14.31 -4.79 -0.69
CA ASP A 35 -13.03 -5.41 -0.99
C ASP A 35 -13.15 -6.64 -1.91
N PHE A 36 -14.34 -7.25 -1.99
CA PHE A 36 -14.62 -8.39 -2.87
C PHE A 36 -14.83 -8.01 -4.33
N ARG A 37 -14.88 -6.70 -4.66
CA ARG A 37 -14.92 -6.22 -6.05
C ARG A 37 -13.55 -6.30 -6.73
N ASP A 38 -12.48 -6.35 -5.94
CA ASP A 38 -11.10 -6.41 -6.40
C ASP A 38 -10.54 -7.84 -6.33
N TYR A 39 -9.58 -8.16 -7.20
CA TYR A 39 -8.77 -9.37 -7.01
C TYR A 39 -7.84 -9.22 -5.80
N ARG A 40 -8.26 -9.77 -4.65
CA ARG A 40 -7.52 -9.71 -3.38
C ARG A 40 -7.13 -11.10 -2.88
N PRO A 41 -6.01 -11.66 -3.36
CA PRO A 41 -5.57 -12.98 -2.95
C PRO A 41 -5.17 -13.04 -1.47
N GLY A 42 -4.93 -11.88 -0.82
CA GLY A 42 -4.73 -11.81 0.63
C GLY A 42 -5.97 -12.19 1.46
N ILE A 43 -7.19 -11.95 0.94
CA ILE A 43 -8.43 -12.33 1.62
C ILE A 43 -8.55 -13.86 1.70
N VAL A 44 -8.13 -14.57 0.65
CA VAL A 44 -8.12 -16.04 0.63
C VAL A 44 -7.29 -16.60 1.79
N ALA A 45 -6.11 -16.03 2.05
CA ALA A 45 -5.23 -16.49 3.13
C ALA A 45 -5.84 -16.30 4.52
N VAL A 46 -6.51 -15.16 4.79
CA VAL A 46 -7.14 -14.92 6.09
C VAL A 46 -8.43 -15.71 6.27
N ASN A 47 -9.17 -16.00 5.19
CA ASN A 47 -10.29 -16.93 5.21
C ASN A 47 -9.86 -18.35 5.59
N GLU A 48 -8.78 -18.85 4.97
CA GLU A 48 -8.19 -20.17 5.30
C GLU A 48 -7.73 -20.24 6.76
N ALA A 49 -7.32 -19.10 7.33
CA ALA A 49 -6.94 -18.96 8.74
C ALA A 49 -8.13 -18.77 9.70
N ASN A 50 -9.37 -18.81 9.21
CA ASN A 50 -10.61 -18.58 9.97
C ASN A 50 -10.65 -17.23 10.69
N PHE A 51 -10.16 -16.17 10.04
CA PHE A 51 -10.36 -14.82 10.54
C PHE A 51 -11.84 -14.44 10.46
N PHE A 52 -12.30 -13.69 11.44
CA PHE A 52 -13.64 -13.15 11.52
C PHE A 52 -13.70 -11.82 10.78
N HIS A 53 -14.75 -11.61 9.97
CA HIS A 53 -14.91 -10.40 9.14
C HIS A 53 -16.17 -9.62 9.54
N PRO A 54 -16.18 -8.92 10.70
CA PRO A 54 -17.39 -8.31 11.25
C PRO A 54 -18.06 -7.30 10.31
N LEU A 55 -17.28 -6.55 9.54
CA LEU A 55 -17.83 -5.57 8.57
C LEU A 55 -18.51 -6.26 7.39
N VAL A 56 -18.02 -7.44 6.98
CA VAL A 56 -18.66 -8.25 5.93
C VAL A 56 -19.97 -8.82 6.43
N GLU A 57 -19.99 -9.40 7.63
CA GLU A 57 -21.23 -9.94 8.23
C GLU A 57 -22.30 -8.87 8.43
N ALA A 58 -21.88 -7.65 8.76
CA ALA A 58 -22.77 -6.50 8.88
C ALA A 58 -23.16 -5.84 7.54
N ASN A 59 -22.72 -6.39 6.40
CA ASN A 59 -22.90 -5.79 5.06
C ASN A 59 -22.40 -4.34 4.93
N ILE A 60 -21.34 -4.00 5.65
CA ILE A 60 -20.77 -2.65 5.69
C ILE A 60 -19.71 -2.52 4.59
N GLY A 61 -19.87 -1.51 3.73
CA GLY A 61 -18.90 -1.14 2.68
C GLY A 61 -17.97 0.00 3.09
N ARG A 62 -16.97 0.30 2.25
CA ARG A 62 -15.94 1.34 2.52
C ARG A 62 -16.54 2.70 2.88
N GLY A 63 -17.60 3.12 2.17
CA GLY A 63 -18.28 4.39 2.45
C GLY A 63 -18.88 4.44 3.85
N GLU A 64 -19.52 3.35 4.27
CA GLU A 64 -20.12 3.23 5.60
C GLU A 64 -19.07 3.13 6.71
N VAL A 65 -17.94 2.42 6.47
CA VAL A 65 -16.80 2.41 7.40
C VAL A 65 -16.35 3.85 7.72
N ARG A 66 -16.19 4.71 6.70
CA ARG A 66 -15.79 6.10 6.90
C ARG A 66 -16.84 6.91 7.67
N LEU A 67 -18.13 6.71 7.37
CA LEU A 67 -19.22 7.36 8.09
C LEU A 67 -19.28 6.94 9.57
N LEU A 68 -19.13 5.64 9.85
CA LEU A 68 -19.08 5.10 11.20
C LEU A 68 -17.87 5.61 11.96
N ALA A 69 -16.68 5.57 11.35
CA ALA A 69 -15.47 6.11 11.93
C ALA A 69 -15.61 7.60 12.29
N LYS A 70 -16.22 8.40 11.39
CA LYS A 70 -16.49 9.82 11.65
C LYS A 70 -17.47 10.03 12.81
N ARG A 71 -18.55 9.24 12.87
CA ARG A 71 -19.54 9.29 13.96
C ARG A 71 -18.93 8.91 15.32
N LEU A 72 -17.96 7.98 15.32
CA LEU A 72 -17.20 7.57 16.51
C LEU A 72 -16.08 8.55 16.87
N GLY A 73 -15.88 9.63 16.11
CA GLY A 73 -14.83 10.61 16.36
C GLY A 73 -13.42 10.13 16.04
N LEU A 74 -13.26 9.10 15.21
CA LEU A 74 -11.94 8.59 14.82
C LEU A 74 -11.26 9.59 13.88
N SER A 75 -10.08 10.08 14.25
CA SER A 75 -9.34 11.11 13.49
C SER A 75 -8.89 10.65 12.10
N ASN A 76 -8.80 9.34 11.88
CA ASN A 76 -8.39 8.73 10.63
C ASN A 76 -9.55 8.32 9.70
N TYR A 77 -10.78 8.81 9.95
CA TYR A 77 -11.98 8.41 9.19
C TYR A 77 -11.88 8.62 7.67
N ASP A 78 -11.07 9.59 7.22
CA ASP A 78 -10.87 9.89 5.80
C ASP A 78 -9.44 9.59 5.32
N MET A 79 -8.74 8.70 6.03
CA MET A 79 -7.40 8.29 5.63
C MET A 79 -7.44 7.58 4.26
N PRO A 80 -6.61 8.02 3.29
CA PRO A 80 -6.50 7.34 2.00
C PRO A 80 -6.02 5.90 2.16
N SER A 81 -6.53 5.00 1.30
CA SER A 81 -6.06 3.61 1.28
C SER A 81 -4.62 3.55 0.77
N THR A 82 -3.73 2.99 1.56
CA THR A 82 -2.34 2.74 1.17
C THR A 82 -2.17 1.31 0.70
N THR A 83 -1.19 1.09 -0.18
CA THR A 83 -0.83 -0.26 -0.66
C THR A 83 0.60 -0.57 -0.28
N CYS A 84 0.89 -1.84 0.00
CA CYS A 84 2.22 -2.32 0.38
C CYS A 84 3.31 -1.85 -0.60
N LEU A 85 4.49 -1.48 -0.09
CA LEU A 85 5.67 -1.09 -0.89
C LEU A 85 6.04 -2.15 -1.93
N ALA A 86 5.80 -3.44 -1.65
CA ALA A 86 6.01 -4.51 -2.62
C ALA A 86 5.26 -4.28 -3.95
N SER A 87 4.15 -3.53 -3.93
CA SER A 87 3.39 -3.18 -5.14
C SER A 87 4.13 -2.27 -6.13
N ARG A 88 5.21 -1.62 -5.69
CA ARG A 88 6.11 -0.82 -6.54
C ARG A 88 7.11 -1.68 -7.31
N ILE A 89 7.24 -2.96 -6.95
CA ILE A 89 8.09 -3.93 -7.64
C ILE A 89 7.21 -4.76 -8.61
N PRO A 90 7.63 -4.92 -9.88
CA PRO A 90 6.94 -5.74 -10.87
C PRO A 90 6.74 -7.17 -10.41
N TYR A 91 5.72 -7.84 -10.96
CA TYR A 91 5.60 -9.28 -10.78
C TYR A 91 6.79 -10.00 -11.41
N ASN A 92 7.14 -11.15 -10.84
CA ASN A 92 8.28 -12.00 -11.24
C ASN A 92 9.65 -11.38 -10.96
N GLU A 93 9.70 -10.20 -10.36
CA GLU A 93 10.92 -9.65 -9.82
C GLU A 93 11.06 -9.99 -8.33
N LYS A 94 12.28 -10.41 -7.92
CA LYS A 94 12.57 -10.72 -6.51
C LYS A 94 12.48 -9.45 -5.66
N ILE A 95 11.62 -9.50 -4.65
CA ILE A 95 11.51 -8.49 -3.60
C ILE A 95 12.70 -8.68 -2.66
N THR A 96 13.43 -7.60 -2.37
CA THR A 96 14.54 -7.58 -1.43
C THR A 96 14.41 -6.37 -0.51
N TYR A 97 14.99 -6.47 0.69
CA TYR A 97 15.02 -5.36 1.65
C TYR A 97 15.60 -4.09 1.01
N ASP A 98 16.72 -4.21 0.30
CA ASP A 98 17.38 -3.06 -0.34
C ASP A 98 16.46 -2.34 -1.33
N LYS A 99 15.74 -3.09 -2.18
CA LYS A 99 14.79 -2.50 -3.13
C LYS A 99 13.65 -1.78 -2.40
N LEU A 100 13.09 -2.39 -1.36
CA LEU A 100 12.03 -1.78 -0.56
C LEU A 100 12.54 -0.50 0.12
N SER A 101 13.73 -0.53 0.70
CA SER A 101 14.35 0.63 1.35
C SER A 101 14.63 1.76 0.36
N MET A 102 15.10 1.44 -0.85
CA MET A 102 15.29 2.44 -1.90
C MET A 102 13.97 3.12 -2.30
N ILE A 103 12.92 2.33 -2.50
CA ILE A 103 11.58 2.83 -2.85
C ILE A 103 11.04 3.72 -1.72
N GLU A 104 11.08 3.24 -0.48
CA GLU A 104 10.61 3.97 0.70
C GLU A 104 11.33 5.31 0.86
N LYS A 105 12.67 5.31 0.79
CA LYS A 105 13.46 6.55 0.86
C LYS A 105 13.10 7.53 -0.26
N ALA A 106 12.82 7.04 -1.46
CA ALA A 106 12.44 7.90 -2.57
C ALA A 106 11.01 8.47 -2.40
N GLU A 107 10.04 7.65 -1.96
CA GLU A 107 8.68 8.13 -1.66
C GLU A 107 8.72 9.16 -0.51
N ASN A 108 9.45 8.89 0.58
CA ASN A 108 9.61 9.81 1.70
C ASN A 108 10.25 11.15 1.31
N PHE A 109 11.27 11.12 0.44
CA PHE A 109 11.87 12.34 -0.10
C PHE A 109 10.85 13.15 -0.90
N LEU A 110 10.06 12.53 -1.76
CA LEU A 110 9.01 13.23 -2.50
C LEU A 110 7.91 13.76 -1.55
N PHE A 111 7.51 13.01 -0.53
CA PHE A 111 6.62 13.54 0.51
C PHE A 111 7.20 14.76 1.23
N SER A 112 8.52 14.83 1.47
CA SER A 112 9.16 16.02 2.05
C SER A 112 9.09 17.26 1.14
N LEU A 113 8.95 17.06 -0.17
CA LEU A 113 8.66 18.13 -1.13
C LEU A 113 7.17 18.48 -1.16
N SER A 114 6.36 17.99 -0.22
CA SER A 114 4.92 18.25 -0.06
C SER A 114 4.05 17.71 -1.22
N PHE A 115 4.44 16.60 -1.87
CA PHE A 115 3.52 15.88 -2.75
C PHE A 115 2.45 15.18 -1.91
N LYS A 116 1.19 15.18 -2.36
CA LYS A 116 0.09 14.58 -1.60
C LYS A 116 0.03 13.06 -1.74
N GLN A 117 0.37 12.56 -2.92
CA GLN A 117 0.42 11.13 -3.21
C GLN A 117 1.60 10.82 -4.11
N VAL A 118 2.32 9.76 -3.76
CA VAL A 118 3.53 9.34 -4.46
C VAL A 118 3.55 7.83 -4.56
N ARG A 119 3.88 7.31 -5.75
CA ARG A 119 4.44 5.97 -5.90
C ARG A 119 5.75 6.04 -6.66
N VAL A 120 6.80 5.41 -6.14
CA VAL A 120 8.06 5.26 -6.88
C VAL A 120 8.18 3.80 -7.29
N ARG A 121 7.87 3.49 -8.55
CA ARG A 121 7.98 2.13 -9.07
C ARG A 121 9.41 1.82 -9.45
N TYR A 122 9.86 0.63 -9.05
CA TYR A 122 11.17 0.10 -9.38
C TYR A 122 11.07 -0.75 -10.66
N SER A 123 12.01 -0.59 -11.58
CA SER A 123 12.22 -1.59 -12.65
C SER A 123 13.64 -1.54 -13.16
N ASN A 124 14.37 -2.65 -13.06
CA ASN A 124 15.75 -2.78 -13.57
C ASN A 124 16.66 -1.63 -13.12
N GLY A 125 16.58 -1.23 -11.84
CA GLY A 125 17.37 -0.15 -11.26
C GLY A 125 16.86 1.26 -11.56
N ASN A 126 15.74 1.41 -12.26
CA ASN A 126 15.13 2.70 -12.58
C ASN A 126 13.98 3.02 -11.65
N ALA A 127 13.79 4.31 -11.35
CA ALA A 127 12.63 4.84 -10.66
C ALA A 127 11.66 5.43 -11.68
N ARG A 128 10.39 5.02 -11.62
CA ARG A 128 9.27 5.69 -12.27
C ARG A 128 8.37 6.32 -11.22
N ILE A 129 8.29 7.65 -11.23
CA ILE A 129 7.50 8.43 -10.29
C ILE A 129 6.06 8.56 -10.80
N GLU A 130 5.10 8.24 -9.95
CA GLU A 130 3.66 8.45 -10.14
C GLU A 130 3.17 9.39 -9.03
N VAL A 131 2.67 10.56 -9.40
CA VAL A 131 2.03 11.56 -8.49
C VAL A 131 0.66 11.92 -9.05
N TYR A 132 -0.19 12.59 -8.29
CA TYR A 132 -1.44 13.08 -8.85
C TYR A 132 -1.21 13.89 -10.14
N PRO A 133 -2.03 13.76 -11.18
CA PRO A 133 -1.82 14.45 -12.46
C PRO A 133 -1.60 15.96 -12.31
N GLU A 134 -2.34 16.61 -11.41
CA GLU A 134 -2.20 18.03 -11.10
C GLU A 134 -0.87 18.40 -10.41
N GLU A 135 -0.17 17.43 -9.83
CA GLU A 135 1.13 17.62 -9.18
C GLU A 135 2.32 17.34 -10.11
N ILE A 136 2.11 16.87 -11.35
CA ILE A 136 3.21 16.55 -12.29
C ILE A 136 4.11 17.77 -12.55
N ASN A 137 3.53 18.97 -12.68
CA ASN A 137 4.29 20.21 -12.87
C ASN A 137 5.27 20.49 -11.73
N LYS A 138 4.95 20.06 -10.51
CA LYS A 138 5.82 20.20 -9.35
C LYS A 138 7.09 19.36 -9.46
N ILE A 139 7.05 18.24 -10.17
CA ILE A 139 8.25 17.43 -10.45
C ILE A 139 9.23 18.23 -11.29
N PHE A 140 8.75 18.95 -12.31
CA PHE A 140 9.61 19.76 -13.17
C PHE A 140 10.24 20.94 -12.42
N LEU A 141 9.48 21.59 -11.54
CA LEU A 141 10.00 22.66 -10.67
C LEU A 141 11.12 22.18 -9.73
N ASN A 142 11.09 20.92 -9.30
CA ASN A 142 12.06 20.33 -8.37
C ASN A 142 12.99 19.31 -9.05
N ARG A 143 13.08 19.34 -10.40
CA ARG A 143 13.71 18.29 -11.22
C ARG A 143 15.11 17.92 -10.74
N ASP A 144 15.98 18.91 -10.60
CA ASP A 144 17.39 18.68 -10.32
C ASP A 144 17.59 18.10 -8.91
N GLU A 145 16.79 18.56 -7.95
CA GLU A 145 16.80 18.03 -6.58
C GLU A 145 16.32 16.58 -6.54
N ILE A 146 15.21 16.27 -7.23
CA ILE A 146 14.65 14.92 -7.35
C ILE A 146 15.64 13.97 -8.00
N VAL A 147 16.22 14.34 -9.15
CA VAL A 147 17.19 13.49 -9.85
C VAL A 147 18.41 13.24 -8.98
N LYS A 148 18.95 14.27 -8.32
CA LYS A 148 20.12 14.14 -7.43
C LYS A 148 19.82 13.24 -6.24
N ALA A 149 18.67 13.41 -5.59
CA ALA A 149 18.27 12.61 -4.44
C ALA A 149 18.08 11.13 -4.81
N LEU A 150 17.32 10.83 -5.86
CA LEU A 150 17.02 9.45 -6.27
C LEU A 150 18.26 8.74 -6.81
N LYS A 151 19.16 9.43 -7.54
CA LYS A 151 20.45 8.86 -7.93
C LYS A 151 21.32 8.52 -6.74
N ARG A 152 21.36 9.38 -5.72
CA ARG A 152 22.10 9.12 -4.47
C ARG A 152 21.52 7.95 -3.68
N ILE A 153 20.21 7.73 -3.75
CA ILE A 153 19.54 6.54 -3.15
C ILE A 153 19.95 5.25 -3.89
N GLY A 154 20.30 5.33 -5.17
CA GLY A 154 20.83 4.21 -5.95
C GLY A 154 20.07 3.94 -7.26
N PHE A 155 19.15 4.80 -7.68
CA PHE A 155 18.47 4.64 -8.97
C PHE A 155 19.34 5.10 -10.14
N SER A 156 19.42 4.29 -11.20
CA SER A 156 20.20 4.58 -12.40
C SER A 156 19.55 5.67 -13.26
N LYS A 157 18.23 5.62 -13.40
CA LYS A 157 17.41 6.60 -14.13
C LYS A 157 16.16 6.95 -13.33
N VAL A 158 15.69 8.17 -13.53
CA VAL A 158 14.46 8.70 -12.94
C VAL A 158 13.56 9.12 -14.09
N THR A 159 12.35 8.57 -14.11
CA THR A 159 11.30 8.89 -15.08
C THR A 159 10.01 9.27 -14.37
N VAL A 160 9.10 9.90 -15.09
CA VAL A 160 7.77 10.27 -14.61
C VAL A 160 6.75 9.54 -15.46
N ASP A 161 5.74 8.98 -14.81
CA ASP A 161 4.55 8.49 -15.52
C ASP A 161 3.66 9.68 -15.86
N LEU A 162 3.49 9.96 -17.16
CA LEU A 162 2.71 11.11 -17.63
C LEU A 162 1.20 10.92 -17.43
N GLU A 163 0.73 9.68 -17.26
CA GLU A 163 -0.66 9.43 -16.86
C GLU A 163 -0.88 9.74 -15.36
N GLY A 164 0.21 9.87 -14.61
CA GLY A 164 0.20 10.12 -13.18
C GLY A 164 -0.32 8.94 -12.36
N TYR A 165 -0.64 9.25 -11.11
CA TYR A 165 -1.24 8.35 -10.16
C TYR A 165 -2.72 8.16 -10.47
N ARG A 166 -3.15 6.91 -10.60
CA ARG A 166 -4.57 6.53 -10.68
C ARG A 166 -4.90 5.66 -9.48
N GLU A 167 -5.94 6.04 -8.76
CA GLU A 167 -6.64 5.07 -7.92
C GLU A 167 -7.26 4.04 -8.86
N LEU A 168 -6.99 2.75 -8.60
CA LEU A 168 -7.74 1.70 -9.29
C LEU A 168 -9.20 1.91 -8.89
N ILE A 169 -10.03 2.33 -9.85
CA ILE A 169 -11.49 2.40 -9.72
C ILE A 169 -12.04 0.98 -9.75
#